data_AF-A0A5B0EED6-F1
#
_entry.id   AF-A0A5B0EED6-F1
#
_cell.length_a   1.000
_cell.length_b   1.000
_cell.length_c   1.000
_cell.angle_alpha   90.00
_cell.angle_beta   90.00
_cell.angle_gamma   90.00
#
_symmetry.space_group_name_H-M   'P 1'
#
loop_
_entity.id
_entity.type
_entity.pdbx_description
1 polymer ?
#
loop_
_entity_poly.entity_id
_entity_poly.type
_entity_poly.pdbx_seq_one_letter_code
_entity_poly.pdbx_strand_id
1 'polypeptide(L)'
;MSTVTPLGRPISVRLPEDLRERVEALAKATRRSLGDVVREVLERDLSELEWEQRIVARAADLRSGRAQCVPLAEIEHELELNDALADASILDEIE
;
A
#
# COMPACT_ATOMS: atom_id res chain seq x y z
N MET A 1 28.66 3.62 -8.08
CA MET A 1 28.27 3.64 -9.51
C MET A 1 26.78 3.90 -9.54
N SER A 2 26.32 5.06 -10.04
CA SER A 2 24.89 5.40 -10.06
C SER A 2 24.14 4.49 -11.02
N THR A 3 23.31 3.60 -10.49
CA THR A 3 22.37 2.78 -11.26
C THR A 3 21.13 3.61 -11.57
N VAL A 4 21.21 4.49 -12.56
CA VAL A 4 20.02 5.20 -13.04
C VAL A 4 19.22 4.21 -13.89
N THR A 5 18.12 3.69 -13.34
CA THR A 5 17.16 2.88 -14.10
C THR A 5 16.61 3.72 -15.27
N PRO A 6 16.63 3.21 -16.51
CA PRO A 6 16.10 3.94 -17.65
C PRO A 6 14.61 4.22 -17.48
N LEU A 7 14.19 5.44 -17.84
CA LEU A 7 12.78 5.84 -17.76
C LEU A 7 11.93 5.02 -18.74
N GLY A 8 10.75 4.60 -18.28
CA GLY A 8 9.76 3.86 -19.08
C GLY A 8 8.96 4.75 -20.05
N ARG A 9 7.90 4.17 -20.63
CA ARG A 9 6.97 4.92 -21.48
C ARG A 9 6.15 5.93 -20.64
N PRO A 10 5.84 7.13 -21.18
CA PRO A 10 5.06 8.11 -20.45
C PRO A 10 3.62 7.63 -20.25
N ILE A 11 3.04 7.98 -19.10
CA ILE A 11 1.63 7.79 -18.76
C ILE A 11 0.98 9.16 -18.71
N SER A 12 -0.20 9.31 -19.33
CA SER A 12 -0.99 10.53 -19.29
C SER A 12 -2.21 10.33 -18.41
N VAL A 13 -2.32 11.12 -17.34
CA VAL A 13 -3.44 11.10 -16.40
C VAL A 13 -4.04 12.50 -16.29
N ARG A 14 -5.35 12.57 -16.11
CA ARG A 14 -6.03 13.83 -15.80
C ARG A 14 -6.08 13.98 -14.29
N LEU A 15 -5.60 15.11 -13.79
CA LEU A 15 -5.68 15.46 -12.38
C LEU A 15 -6.80 16.48 -12.18
N PRO A 16 -7.48 16.46 -11.02
CA PRO A 16 -8.25 17.61 -10.54
C PRO A 16 -7.39 18.89 -10.57
N GLU A 17 -8.00 20.04 -10.88
CA GLU A 17 -7.25 21.30 -11.08
C GLU A 17 -6.51 21.72 -9.81
N ASP A 18 -7.15 21.58 -8.65
CA ASP A 18 -6.56 21.89 -7.33
C ASP A 18 -5.33 21.01 -7.04
N LEU A 19 -5.40 19.72 -7.36
CA LEU A 19 -4.27 18.81 -7.19
C LEU A 19 -3.12 19.19 -8.14
N ARG A 20 -3.45 19.51 -9.40
CA ARG A 20 -2.47 19.94 -10.39
C ARG A 20 -1.74 21.21 -9.94
N GLU A 21 -2.47 22.23 -9.47
CA GLU A 21 -1.89 23.48 -8.96
C GLU A 21 -0.95 23.23 -7.77
N ARG A 22 -1.32 22.33 -6.86
CA ARG A 22 -0.47 21.94 -5.71
C ARG A 22 0.84 21.28 -6.17
N VAL A 23 0.79 20.39 -7.15
CA VAL A 23 1.99 19.72 -7.68
C VAL A 23 2.86 20.74 -8.45
N GLU A 24 2.26 21.64 -9.23
CA GLU A 24 2.99 22.72 -9.92
C GLU A 24 3.71 23.65 -8.94
N ALA A 25 3.05 24.04 -7.84
CA ALA A 25 3.65 24.84 -6.78
C ALA A 25 4.83 24.13 -6.12
N LEU A 26 4.69 22.83 -5.82
CA LEU A 26 5.76 22.01 -5.23
C LEU A 26 6.95 21.85 -6.18
N ALA A 27 6.70 21.62 -7.47
CA ALA A 27 7.73 21.53 -8.50
C ALA A 27 8.53 22.84 -8.61
N LYS A 28 7.83 23.99 -8.60
CA LYS A 28 8.47 25.32 -8.62
C LYS A 28 9.32 25.57 -7.37
N ALA A 29 8.79 25.24 -6.19
CA ALA A 29 9.50 25.42 -4.91
C ALA A 29 10.77 24.54 -4.82
N THR A 30 10.72 23.32 -5.36
CA THR A 30 11.84 22.36 -5.34
C THR A 30 12.77 22.50 -6.55
N ARG A 31 12.46 23.37 -7.52
CA ARG A 31 13.19 23.53 -8.80
C ARG A 31 13.29 22.22 -9.58
N ARG A 32 12.23 21.41 -9.56
CA ARG A 32 12.12 20.13 -10.26
C ARG A 32 11.08 20.19 -11.35
N SER A 33 11.12 19.23 -12.28
CA SER A 33 10.07 19.09 -13.28
C SER A 33 8.77 18.59 -12.64
N LEU A 34 7.62 18.91 -13.24
CA LEU A 34 6.33 18.39 -12.80
C LEU A 34 6.32 16.86 -12.80
N GLY A 35 6.88 16.25 -13.85
CA GLY A 35 6.97 14.79 -13.98
C GLY A 35 7.81 14.15 -12.88
N ASP A 36 8.90 14.78 -12.44
CA ASP A 36 9.72 14.24 -11.35
C ASP A 36 9.01 14.29 -10.00
N VAL A 37 8.19 15.31 -9.76
CA VAL A 37 7.40 15.40 -8.53
C VAL A 37 6.27 14.38 -8.55
N VAL A 38 5.53 14.28 -9.65
CA VAL A 38 4.46 13.28 -9.81
C VAL A 38 5.03 11.87 -9.65
N ARG A 39 6.16 11.57 -10.30
CA ARG A 39 6.83 10.28 -10.20
C ARG A 39 7.24 9.96 -8.77
N GLU A 40 7.84 10.91 -8.04
CA GLU A 40 8.21 10.68 -6.65
C GLU A 40 7.01 10.41 -5.76
N VAL A 41 5.93 11.19 -5.87
CA VAL A 41 4.70 10.96 -5.09
C VAL A 41 4.18 9.55 -5.35
N LEU A 42 4.12 9.13 -6.62
CA LEU A 42 3.73 7.77 -6.98
C LEU A 42 4.67 6.72 -6.38
N GLU A 43 6.00 6.89 -6.49
CA GLU A 43 6.98 5.95 -5.97
C GLU A 43 6.89 5.77 -4.44
N ARG A 44 6.50 6.82 -3.71
CA ARG A 44 6.35 6.79 -2.25
C ARG A 44 5.10 6.06 -1.79
N ASP A 45 3.98 6.26 -2.49
CA ASP A 45 2.67 5.79 -2.03
C ASP A 45 2.22 4.49 -2.72
N LEU A 46 2.88 4.08 -3.83
CA LEU A 46 2.48 2.91 -4.61
C LEU A 46 2.51 1.61 -3.79
N SER A 47 3.53 1.41 -2.95
CA SER A 47 3.65 0.18 -2.15
C SER A 47 2.53 0.03 -1.12
N GLU A 48 2.05 1.14 -0.55
CA GLU A 48 0.92 1.14 0.37
C GLU A 48 -0.37 0.78 -0.38
N LEU A 49 -0.62 1.43 -1.52
CA LEU A 49 -1.77 1.11 -2.38
C LEU A 49 -1.76 -0.37 -2.83
N GLU A 50 -0.61 -0.91 -3.22
CA GLU A 50 -0.47 -2.33 -3.58
C GLU A 50 -0.79 -3.26 -2.39
N TRP A 51 -0.41 -2.88 -1.18
CA TRP A 51 -0.74 -3.62 0.03
C TRP A 51 -2.24 -3.60 0.33
N GLU A 52 -2.89 -2.44 0.25
CA GLU A 52 -4.35 -2.31 0.41
C GLU A 52 -5.09 -3.20 -0.60
N GLN A 53 -4.69 -3.16 -1.87
CA GLN A 53 -5.31 -3.98 -2.91
C GLN A 53 -5.12 -5.47 -2.67
N ARG A 54 -3.96 -5.91 -2.15
CA ARG A 54 -3.76 -7.31 -1.75
C ARG A 54 -4.70 -7.73 -0.63
N ILE A 55 -4.96 -6.88 0.36
CA ILE A 55 -5.93 -7.17 1.43
C ILE A 55 -7.33 -7.32 0.85
N VAL A 56 -7.76 -6.38 0.01
CA VAL A 56 -9.09 -6.42 -0.62
C VAL A 56 -9.26 -7.70 -1.45
N ALA A 57 -8.25 -8.06 -2.25
CA ALA A 57 -8.23 -9.29 -3.03
C ALA A 57 -8.32 -10.53 -2.13
N ARG A 58 -7.50 -10.60 -1.07
CA ARG A 58 -7.50 -11.71 -0.12
C ARG A 58 -8.86 -11.89 0.56
N ALA A 59 -9.48 -10.79 1.00
CA ALA A 59 -10.79 -10.80 1.62
C ALA A 59 -11.90 -11.23 0.64
N ALA A 60 -11.78 -10.86 -0.64
CA ALA A 60 -12.71 -11.31 -1.68
C ALA A 60 -12.57 -12.82 -1.93
N ASP A 61 -11.35 -13.34 -2.00
CA ASP A 61 -11.10 -14.78 -2.21
C ASP A 61 -11.62 -15.63 -1.05
N LEU A 62 -11.40 -15.20 0.19
CA LEU A 62 -11.96 -15.84 1.38
C LEU A 62 -13.50 -15.91 1.33
N ARG A 63 -14.17 -14.77 1.09
CA ARG A 63 -15.64 -14.71 1.02
C ARG A 63 -16.24 -15.55 -0.10
N SER A 64 -15.52 -15.67 -1.21
CA SER A 64 -15.94 -16.48 -2.36
C SER A 64 -15.63 -17.98 -2.22
N GLY A 65 -14.91 -18.40 -1.17
CA GLY A 65 -14.45 -19.78 -1.00
C GLY A 65 -13.38 -20.21 -2.01
N ARG A 66 -12.74 -19.27 -2.72
CA ARG A 66 -11.61 -19.56 -3.63
C ARG A 66 -10.28 -19.75 -2.90
N ALA A 67 -10.23 -19.28 -1.66
CA ALA A 67 -9.10 -19.47 -0.77
C ALA A 67 -9.22 -20.79 -0.01
N GLN A 68 -8.13 -21.56 0.05
CA GLN A 68 -8.02 -22.61 1.06
C GLN A 68 -7.96 -21.96 2.45
N CYS A 69 -8.80 -22.44 3.36
CA CYS A 69 -8.83 -22.04 4.76
C CYS A 69 -8.40 -23.22 5.62
N VAL A 70 -7.64 -22.95 6.68
CA VAL A 70 -7.28 -23.91 7.72
C VAL A 70 -8.08 -23.55 8.97
N PRO A 71 -8.64 -24.52 9.71
CA PRO A 71 -9.32 -24.26 10.98
C PRO A 71 -8.40 -23.54 11.98
N LEU A 72 -8.97 -22.60 12.73
CA LEU A 72 -8.21 -21.83 13.72
C LEU A 72 -7.49 -22.72 14.73
N ALA A 73 -8.18 -23.74 15.27
CA ALA A 73 -7.62 -24.68 16.23
C ALA A 73 -6.39 -25.46 15.71
N GLU A 74 -6.33 -25.73 14.40
CA GLU A 74 -5.16 -26.40 13.81
C GLU A 74 -3.94 -25.48 13.78
N ILE A 75 -4.14 -24.20 13.43
CA ILE A 75 -3.08 -23.19 13.40
C ILE A 75 -2.64 -22.81 14.82
N GLU A 76 -3.56 -22.66 15.76
CA GLU A 76 -3.23 -22.39 17.17
C GLU A 76 -2.37 -23.50 17.77
N HIS A 77 -2.71 -24.75 17.47
CA HIS A 77 -1.90 -25.89 17.88
C HIS A 77 -0.52 -25.91 17.21
N GLU A 78 -0.44 -25.65 15.90
CA GLU A 78 0.83 -25.59 15.15
C GLU A 78 1.76 -24.49 15.66
N LEU A 79 1.20 -23.32 16.01
CA LEU A 79 1.95 -22.18 16.51
C LEU A 79 2.19 -22.21 18.03
N GLU A 80 1.76 -23.27 18.72
CA GLU A 80 1.83 -23.41 20.18
C GLU A 80 1.13 -22.24 20.93
N LEU A 81 0.08 -21.67 20.34
CA LEU A 81 -0.67 -20.52 20.87
C LEU A 81 -1.84 -20.93 21.80
N ASN A 82 -1.92 -22.21 22.16
CA ASN A 82 -3.03 -22.75 22.97
C ASN A 82 -3.12 -22.04 24.35
N ASP A 83 -4.22 -21.31 24.55
CA ASP A 83 -4.67 -20.65 25.80
C ASP A 83 -3.97 -19.35 26.24
N ALA A 84 -3.12 -18.73 25.43
CA ALA A 84 -2.76 -17.33 25.67
C ALA A 84 -3.86 -16.43 25.10
N LEU A 85 -4.73 -15.87 25.95
CA LEU A 85 -5.53 -14.70 25.58
C LEU A 85 -4.56 -13.69 24.96
N ALA A 86 -4.72 -13.41 23.66
CA ALA A 86 -4.03 -12.29 23.02
C ALA A 86 -4.24 -11.09 23.95
N ASP A 87 -3.15 -10.46 24.37
CA ASP A 87 -3.22 -9.35 25.32
C ASP A 87 -4.17 -8.31 24.75
N ALA A 88 -5.37 -8.23 25.33
CA ALA A 88 -6.46 -7.44 24.77
C ALA A 88 -6.12 -5.95 24.77
N SER A 89 -5.09 -5.54 25.54
CA SER A 89 -4.54 -4.19 25.50
C SER A 89 -3.96 -3.80 24.13
N ILE A 90 -3.63 -4.75 23.25
CA ILE A 90 -3.17 -4.46 21.89
C ILE A 90 -4.26 -3.80 21.05
N LEU A 91 -5.54 -4.08 21.35
CA LEU A 91 -6.67 -3.45 20.65
C LEU A 91 -6.87 -1.98 21.06
N ASP A 92 -6.43 -1.61 22.27
CA ASP A 92 -6.52 -0.24 22.78
C ASP A 92 -5.52 0.71 22.11
N GLU A 93 -4.50 0.20 21.42
CA GLU A 93 -3.48 0.99 20.70
C GLU A 93 -3.87 1.32 19.25
N ILE A 94 -5.03 0.83 18.78
CA ILE A 94 -5.49 0.97 17.38
C ILE A 94 -6.49 2.14 17.20
N GLU A 95 -6.83 2.88 18.28
CA GLU A 95 -7.72 4.06 18.23
C GLU A 95 -7.00 5.38 17.94
#